data_AF-A0A7C4BCE3-F1
#
_entry.id   AF-A0A7C4BCE3-F1
#
_cell.length_a   1.000
_cell.length_b   1.000
_cell.length_c   1.000
_cell.angle_alpha   90.00
_cell.angle_beta   90.00
_cell.angle_gamma   90.00
#
_symmetry.space_group_name_H-M   'P 1'
#
loop_
_entity.id
_entity.type
_entity.pdbx_description
1 polymer ?
#
loop_
_entity_poly.entity_id
_entity_poly.type
_entity_poly.pdbx_seq_one_letter_code
_entity_poly.pdbx_strand_id
1 'polypeptide(L)'
;MARGLSTPLVAVIVGFAFIALTLYTIHSFLSAVNTTYSIALKKSFYMGCDSLRFYNASLTNGTIVSAVIVNEGSASIADAGEIGIVIVLQTSEGDVYSYTLKFCEAPSPGCWTIDSIASGSNTYYSYAEHRYLKPGEVLYITGSLPGAPGRSVYGYAVAFTRCSRAERVLAIGD
;
A
#
# COMPACT_ATOMS: atom_id res chain seq x y z
N MET A 1 -33.82 49.23 47.28
CA MET A 1 -32.65 49.80 46.60
C MET A 1 -31.52 48.79 46.68
N ALA A 2 -31.26 48.06 45.59
CA ALA A 2 -30.18 47.07 45.52
C ALA A 2 -28.83 47.80 45.49
N ARG A 3 -27.99 47.57 46.51
CA ARG A 3 -26.60 48.04 46.53
C ARG A 3 -25.80 47.17 45.55
N GLY A 4 -25.41 47.74 44.42
CA GLY A 4 -24.53 47.07 43.46
C GLY A 4 -23.20 46.73 44.12
N LEU A 5 -22.83 45.45 44.10
CA LEU A 5 -21.50 45.00 44.51
C LEU A 5 -20.46 45.49 43.48
N SER A 6 -20.00 46.73 43.62
CA SER A 6 -18.80 47.23 42.95
C SER A 6 -17.60 47.11 43.88
N THR A 7 -17.22 45.88 44.25
CA THR A 7 -15.94 45.68 44.92
C THR A 7 -14.85 45.47 43.86
N PRO A 8 -13.72 46.20 43.93
CA PRO A 8 -12.63 46.09 42.94
C PRO A 8 -12.08 44.66 42.82
N LEU A 9 -12.25 43.85 43.88
CA LEU A 9 -11.93 42.42 43.90
C LEU A 9 -12.73 41.61 42.86
N VAL A 10 -14.02 41.91 42.66
CA VAL A 10 -14.87 41.20 41.69
C VAL A 10 -14.41 41.54 40.26
N ALA A 11 -14.06 42.79 39.99
CA ALA A 11 -13.52 43.20 38.70
C ALA A 11 -12.20 42.47 38.37
N VAL A 12 -11.32 42.26 39.36
CA VAL A 12 -10.07 41.52 39.19
C VAL A 12 -10.34 40.05 38.89
N ILE A 13 -11.22 39.38 39.66
CA ILE A 13 -11.56 37.96 39.45
C ILE A 13 -12.18 37.75 38.06
N VAL A 14 -13.12 38.62 37.66
CA VAL A 14 -13.75 38.57 36.34
C VAL A 14 -12.70 38.80 35.24
N GLY A 15 -11.78 39.77 35.41
CA GLY A 15 -10.69 40.01 34.48
C GLY A 15 -9.78 38.79 34.28
N PHE A 16 -9.36 38.13 35.36
CA PHE A 16 -8.59 36.90 35.28
C PHE A 16 -9.35 35.76 34.60
N ALA A 17 -10.65 35.62 34.88
CA ALA A 17 -11.50 34.62 34.22
C ALA A 17 -11.59 34.84 32.71
N PHE A 18 -11.72 36.09 32.26
CA PHE A 18 -11.70 36.43 30.84
C PHE A 18 -10.35 36.12 30.18
N ILE A 19 -9.23 36.42 30.84
CA ILE A 19 -7.89 36.10 30.33
C ILE A 19 -7.68 34.57 30.24
N ALA A 20 -8.12 33.82 31.24
CA ALA A 20 -8.03 32.37 31.21
C ALA A 20 -8.90 31.77 30.07
N LEU A 21 -10.09 32.32 29.86
CA LEU A 21 -10.99 31.88 28.78
C LEU A 21 -10.43 32.20 27.40
N THR A 22 -9.81 33.37 27.21
CA THR A 22 -9.17 33.73 25.93
C THR A 22 -7.95 32.84 25.65
N LEU A 23 -7.13 32.56 26.66
CA LEU A 23 -6.00 31.62 26.50
C LEU A 23 -6.48 30.21 26.17
N TYR A 24 -7.54 29.74 26.84
CA TYR A 24 -8.12 28.42 26.56
C TYR A 24 -8.66 28.32 25.13
N THR A 25 -9.43 29.31 24.68
CA THR A 25 -9.99 29.32 23.32
C THR A 25 -8.91 29.38 22.24
N ILE A 26 -7.86 30.19 22.43
CA ILE A 26 -6.70 30.22 21.52
C ILE A 26 -6.01 28.86 21.49
N HIS A 27 -5.77 28.24 22.65
CA HIS A 27 -5.13 26.93 22.72
C HIS A 27 -5.96 25.84 22.02
N SER A 28 -7.26 25.79 22.28
CA SER A 28 -8.18 24.85 21.62
C SER A 28 -8.22 25.04 20.11
N PHE A 29 -8.24 26.30 19.64
CA PHE A 29 -8.19 26.60 18.21
C PHE A 29 -6.88 26.15 17.58
N LEU A 30 -5.73 26.49 18.19
CA LEU A 30 -4.42 26.06 17.69
C LEU A 30 -4.27 24.54 17.69
N SER A 31 -4.78 23.86 18.72
CA SER A 31 -4.80 22.40 18.78
C SER A 31 -5.63 21.81 17.63
N ALA A 32 -6.85 22.29 17.43
CA ALA A 32 -7.73 21.84 16.34
C ALA A 32 -7.12 22.10 14.95
N VAL A 33 -6.51 23.28 14.74
CA VAL A 33 -5.79 23.60 13.50
C VAL A 33 -4.61 22.66 13.31
N ASN A 34 -3.81 22.39 14.33
CA ASN A 34 -2.66 21.48 14.23
C ASN A 34 -3.09 20.04 13.94
N THR A 35 -4.17 19.56 14.56
CA THR A 35 -4.74 18.24 14.27
C THR A 35 -5.27 18.19 12.83
N THR A 36 -6.00 19.20 12.39
CA THR A 36 -6.53 19.26 11.01
C THR A 36 -5.41 19.35 9.99
N TYR A 37 -4.38 20.15 10.27
CA TYR A 37 -3.21 20.31 9.42
C TYR A 37 -2.38 19.04 9.34
N SER A 38 -2.17 18.32 10.46
CA SER A 38 -1.49 17.02 10.44
C SER A 38 -2.29 15.94 9.70
N ILE A 39 -3.63 15.95 9.77
CA ILE A 39 -4.48 15.07 8.98
C ILE A 39 -4.42 15.44 7.49
N ALA A 40 -4.45 16.73 7.16
CA ALA A 40 -4.38 17.23 5.79
C ALA A 40 -3.01 16.92 5.15
N LEU A 41 -1.91 17.11 5.89
CA LEU A 41 -0.56 16.74 5.45
C LEU A 41 -0.39 15.23 5.29
N LYS A 42 -0.94 14.43 6.21
CA LYS A 42 -0.97 12.96 6.04
C LYS A 42 -1.76 12.58 4.78
N LYS A 43 -2.86 13.30 4.49
CA LYS A 43 -3.68 13.05 3.30
C LYS A 43 -3.02 13.51 2.01
N SER A 44 -2.20 14.58 2.03
CA SER A 44 -1.45 15.06 0.85
C SER A 44 -0.25 14.18 0.50
N PHE A 45 0.25 13.36 1.41
CA PHE A 45 1.27 12.33 1.09
C PHE A 45 0.74 11.21 0.18
N TYR A 46 -0.59 11.14 -0.04
CA TYR A 46 -1.24 10.18 -0.95
C TYR A 46 -1.55 10.76 -2.35
N MET A 47 -0.99 11.91 -2.73
CA MET A 47 -1.14 12.50 -4.08
C MET A 47 -0.12 11.98 -5.10
N GLY A 48 0.27 10.71 -4.96
CA GLY A 48 0.74 9.90 -6.08
C GLY A 48 0.10 8.54 -5.91
N CYS A 49 -0.83 8.16 -6.78
CA CYS A 49 -1.22 6.76 -6.85
C CYS A 49 -0.06 6.02 -7.51
N ASP A 50 0.39 4.95 -6.87
CA ASP A 50 1.24 3.96 -7.54
C ASP A 50 0.50 3.52 -8.81
N SER A 51 1.22 3.30 -9.90
CA SER A 51 0.66 2.73 -11.13
C SER A 51 1.48 1.49 -11.42
N LEU A 52 1.03 0.38 -10.89
CA LEU A 52 1.64 -0.91 -11.15
C LEU A 52 1.32 -1.34 -12.58
N ARG A 53 2.33 -1.93 -13.22
CA ARG A 53 2.16 -2.59 -14.51
C ARG A 53 2.89 -3.91 -14.53
N PHE A 54 2.24 -4.94 -15.06
CA PHE A 54 2.91 -6.19 -15.39
C PHE A 54 3.56 -6.09 -16.76
N TYR A 55 4.85 -6.39 -16.83
CA TYR A 55 5.54 -6.58 -18.10
C TYR A 55 5.43 -8.01 -18.59
N ASN A 56 5.68 -8.97 -17.70
CA ASN A 56 5.63 -10.38 -18.01
C ASN A 56 5.03 -11.15 -16.84
N ALA A 57 4.33 -12.24 -17.15
CA ALA A 57 3.82 -13.18 -16.19
C ALA A 57 3.76 -14.56 -16.87
N SER A 58 4.36 -15.56 -16.25
CA SER A 58 4.41 -16.92 -16.79
C SER A 58 4.05 -17.94 -15.72
N LEU A 59 3.43 -19.04 -16.16
CA LEU A 59 3.14 -20.21 -15.35
C LEU A 59 3.97 -21.38 -15.88
N THR A 60 4.88 -21.88 -15.04
CA THR A 60 5.78 -23.00 -15.34
C THR A 60 5.36 -24.22 -14.53
N ASN A 61 5.38 -25.41 -15.12
CA ASN A 61 4.97 -26.67 -14.48
C ASN A 61 3.53 -26.66 -13.90
N GLY A 62 2.69 -25.72 -14.32
CA GLY A 62 1.31 -25.55 -13.83
C GLY A 62 1.18 -25.04 -12.39
N THR A 63 2.28 -24.76 -11.69
CA THR A 63 2.26 -24.33 -10.28
C THR A 63 3.20 -23.17 -9.96
N ILE A 64 4.27 -22.96 -10.73
CA ILE A 64 5.24 -21.88 -10.45
C ILE A 64 4.86 -20.67 -11.28
N VAL A 65 4.60 -19.55 -10.62
CA VAL A 65 4.32 -18.27 -11.25
C VAL A 65 5.57 -17.41 -11.17
N SER A 66 6.04 -16.90 -12.30
CA SER A 66 7.09 -15.87 -12.33
C SER A 66 6.54 -14.63 -13.01
N ALA A 67 6.75 -13.47 -12.41
CA ALA A 67 6.25 -12.22 -12.97
C ALA A 67 7.19 -11.05 -12.74
N VAL A 68 7.05 -10.06 -13.62
CA VAL A 68 7.81 -8.80 -13.60
C VAL A 68 6.80 -7.67 -13.47
N ILE A 69 6.89 -6.96 -12.35
CA ILE A 69 6.01 -5.84 -12.00
C ILE A 69 6.84 -4.56 -12.00
N VAL A 70 6.35 -3.50 -12.61
CA VAL A 70 7.02 -2.19 -12.64
C VAL A 70 6.13 -1.17 -11.95
N ASN A 71 6.72 -0.32 -11.13
CA ASN A 71 6.03 0.86 -10.62
C ASN A 71 6.17 2.01 -11.62
N GLU A 72 5.21 2.16 -12.54
CA GLU A 72 5.11 3.33 -13.44
C GLU A 72 4.38 4.51 -12.78
N GLY A 73 4.09 4.42 -11.48
CA GLY A 73 3.43 5.45 -10.70
C GLY A 73 4.31 6.64 -10.38
N SER A 74 3.73 7.63 -9.70
CA SER A 74 4.45 8.81 -9.22
C SER A 74 4.91 8.68 -7.75
N ALA A 75 4.37 7.71 -7.01
CA ALA A 75 4.71 7.44 -5.62
C ALA A 75 5.51 6.14 -5.48
N SER A 76 6.21 6.03 -4.36
CA SER A 76 6.94 4.81 -3.97
C SER A 76 6.04 3.95 -3.09
N ILE A 77 6.04 2.64 -3.34
CA ILE A 77 5.43 1.67 -2.44
C ILE A 77 6.38 1.47 -1.27
N ALA A 78 5.93 1.74 -0.04
CA ALA A 78 6.78 1.70 1.15
C ALA A 78 7.34 0.30 1.45
N ASP A 79 6.56 -0.73 1.12
CA ASP A 79 6.96 -2.13 1.25
C ASP A 79 6.38 -2.94 0.07
N ALA A 80 7.26 -3.46 -0.77
CA ALA A 80 6.92 -4.29 -1.92
C ALA A 80 6.21 -5.59 -1.50
N GLY A 81 6.47 -6.09 -0.29
CA GLY A 81 5.80 -7.27 0.27
C GLY A 81 4.31 -7.04 0.59
N GLU A 82 3.84 -5.79 0.63
CA GLU A 82 2.42 -5.46 0.77
C GLU A 82 1.62 -5.60 -0.54
N ILE A 83 2.30 -5.83 -1.68
CA ILE A 83 1.62 -6.05 -2.95
C ILE A 83 0.83 -7.37 -2.89
N GLY A 84 -0.48 -7.28 -3.12
CA GLY A 84 -1.33 -8.45 -3.21
C GLY A 84 -1.20 -9.10 -4.58
N ILE A 85 -1.01 -10.42 -4.62
CA ILE A 85 -0.95 -11.21 -5.85
C ILE A 85 -2.09 -12.22 -5.88
N VAL A 86 -2.90 -12.17 -6.94
CA VAL A 86 -3.99 -13.11 -7.20
C VAL A 86 -3.81 -13.75 -8.56
N ILE A 87 -3.98 -15.05 -8.62
CA ILE A 87 -3.87 -15.85 -9.83
C ILE A 87 -5.24 -16.46 -10.12
N VAL A 88 -5.79 -16.17 -11.29
CA VAL A 88 -7.06 -16.75 -11.75
C VAL A 88 -6.75 -17.62 -12.95
N LEU A 89 -7.11 -18.90 -12.86
CA LEU A 89 -6.91 -19.91 -13.88
C LEU A 89 -8.26 -20.52 -14.26
N GLN A 90 -8.39 -20.89 -15.52
CA GLN A 90 -9.53 -21.59 -16.06
C GLN A 90 -9.05 -22.80 -16.87
N THR A 91 -9.63 -23.97 -16.61
CA THR A 91 -9.35 -25.19 -17.37
C THR A 91 -10.11 -25.20 -18.68
N SER A 92 -9.70 -26.06 -19.61
CA SER A 92 -10.45 -26.34 -20.84
C SER A 92 -11.84 -26.94 -20.58
N GLU A 93 -12.02 -27.60 -19.44
CA GLU A 93 -13.30 -28.18 -18.98
C GLU A 93 -14.26 -27.12 -18.41
N GLY A 94 -13.77 -25.91 -18.16
CA GLY A 94 -14.56 -24.76 -17.71
C GLY A 94 -14.45 -24.47 -16.22
N ASP A 95 -13.68 -25.25 -15.45
CA ASP A 95 -13.46 -25.00 -14.03
C ASP A 95 -12.58 -23.77 -13.81
N VAL A 96 -12.95 -22.95 -12.82
CA VAL A 96 -12.23 -21.73 -12.46
C VAL A 96 -11.59 -21.88 -11.10
N TYR A 97 -10.29 -21.63 -11.04
CA TYR A 97 -9.47 -21.65 -9.84
C TYR A 97 -8.96 -20.25 -9.55
N SER A 98 -9.09 -19.80 -8.31
CA SER A 98 -8.57 -18.50 -7.86
C SER A 98 -7.67 -18.70 -6.65
N TYR A 99 -6.43 -18.26 -6.76
CA TYR A 99 -5.42 -18.37 -5.71
C TYR A 99 -4.96 -16.97 -5.29
N THR A 100 -5.09 -16.66 -4.00
CA THR A 100 -4.45 -15.48 -3.42
C THR A 100 -3.13 -15.92 -2.81
N LEU A 101 -2.01 -15.40 -3.33
CA LEU A 101 -0.68 -15.75 -2.84
C LEU A 101 -0.27 -14.80 -1.72
N LYS A 102 0.27 -15.35 -0.63
CA LYS A 102 0.80 -14.57 0.49
C LYS A 102 2.27 -14.25 0.28
N PHE A 103 2.72 -13.06 0.64
CA PHE A 103 4.15 -12.76 0.65
C PHE A 103 4.87 -13.59 1.73
N CYS A 104 5.95 -14.25 1.36
CA CYS A 104 6.81 -15.04 2.24
C CYS A 104 8.28 -14.74 1.90
N GLU A 105 9.16 -14.76 2.90
CA GLU A 105 10.60 -14.59 2.65
C GLU A 105 11.25 -15.86 2.09
N ALA A 106 10.62 -17.02 2.33
CA ALA A 106 11.04 -18.31 1.80
C ALA A 106 9.97 -18.89 0.85
N PRO A 107 10.37 -19.59 -0.24
CA PRO A 107 9.45 -20.23 -1.15
C PRO A 107 8.63 -21.32 -0.46
N SER A 108 7.30 -21.27 -0.62
CA SER A 108 6.37 -22.25 -0.05
C SER A 108 5.09 -22.31 -0.90
N PRO A 109 4.36 -23.44 -0.95
CA PRO A 109 3.07 -23.51 -1.62
C PRO A 109 2.07 -22.48 -1.07
N GLY A 110 1.42 -21.73 -1.97
CA GLY A 110 0.52 -20.62 -1.61
C GLY A 110 1.24 -19.30 -1.30
N CYS A 111 2.57 -19.26 -1.38
CA CYS A 111 3.36 -18.05 -1.19
C CYS A 111 3.90 -17.49 -2.51
N TRP A 112 4.20 -16.20 -2.50
CA TRP A 112 5.09 -15.54 -3.45
C TRP A 112 6.25 -14.87 -2.70
N THR A 113 7.39 -14.77 -3.38
CA THR A 113 8.65 -14.22 -2.87
C THR A 113 9.18 -13.16 -3.84
N ILE A 114 10.02 -12.27 -3.33
CA ILE A 114 10.73 -11.28 -4.14
C ILE A 114 12.09 -11.84 -4.49
N ASP A 115 12.36 -12.02 -5.78
CA ASP A 115 13.65 -12.51 -6.25
C ASP A 115 14.67 -11.37 -6.24
N SER A 116 14.28 -10.21 -6.77
CA SER A 116 15.09 -8.98 -6.73
C SER A 116 14.25 -7.74 -7.07
N ILE A 117 14.79 -6.58 -6.70
CA ILE A 117 14.29 -5.27 -7.13
C ILE A 117 15.38 -4.59 -7.94
N ALA A 118 15.11 -4.31 -9.21
CA ALA A 118 16.03 -3.61 -10.08
C ALA A 118 15.74 -2.10 -10.09
N SER A 119 16.81 -1.33 -9.98
CA SER A 119 16.80 0.13 -10.06
C SER A 119 17.77 0.58 -11.15
N GLY A 120 17.25 1.22 -12.20
CA GLY A 120 18.04 1.55 -13.38
C GLY A 120 18.48 0.33 -14.19
N SER A 121 19.60 0.42 -14.89
CA SER A 121 20.00 -0.58 -15.88
C SER A 121 20.78 -1.78 -15.33
N ASN A 122 21.39 -1.68 -14.15
CA ASN A 122 22.34 -2.72 -13.68
C ASN A 122 22.44 -2.88 -12.15
N THR A 123 21.51 -2.30 -11.38
CA THR A 123 21.53 -2.42 -9.93
C THR A 123 20.35 -3.28 -9.49
N TYR A 124 20.66 -4.38 -8.81
CA TYR A 124 19.68 -5.32 -8.27
C TYR A 124 19.87 -5.40 -6.77
N TYR A 125 18.77 -5.24 -6.04
CA TYR A 125 18.72 -5.33 -4.60
C TYR A 125 17.96 -6.57 -4.16
N SER A 126 18.40 -7.17 -3.07
CA SER A 126 17.57 -8.11 -2.33
C SER A 126 16.48 -7.37 -1.56
N TYR A 127 15.38 -8.07 -1.23
CA TYR A 127 14.33 -7.50 -0.39
C TYR A 127 14.84 -7.07 0.99
N ALA A 128 15.85 -7.75 1.55
CA ALA A 128 16.43 -7.39 2.84
C ALA A 128 17.14 -6.01 2.81
N GLU A 129 17.74 -5.66 1.67
CA GLU A 129 18.47 -4.40 1.47
C GLU A 129 17.54 -3.26 1.03
N HIS A 130 16.51 -3.57 0.26
CA HIS A 130 15.63 -2.60 -0.37
C HIS A 130 14.19 -3.11 -0.38
N ARG A 131 13.40 -2.67 0.61
CA ARG A 131 12.02 -3.16 0.79
C ARG A 131 10.99 -2.40 -0.02
N TYR A 132 11.27 -1.16 -0.42
CA TYR A 132 10.32 -0.29 -1.09
C TYR A 132 10.45 -0.44 -2.62
N LEU A 133 9.44 0.01 -3.37
CA LEU A 133 9.45 0.02 -4.83
C LEU A 133 9.22 1.45 -5.35
N LYS A 134 10.29 2.14 -5.77
CA LYS A 134 10.21 3.51 -6.30
C LYS A 134 9.64 3.55 -7.73
N PRO A 135 9.14 4.71 -8.17
CA PRO A 135 8.84 4.96 -9.57
C PRO A 135 10.01 4.57 -10.50
N GLY A 136 9.70 3.78 -11.53
CA GLY A 136 10.64 3.25 -12.51
C GLY A 136 11.39 1.99 -12.08
N GLU A 137 11.26 1.54 -10.83
CA GLU A 137 11.88 0.29 -10.37
C GLU A 137 11.07 -0.94 -10.80
N VAL A 138 11.78 -2.04 -10.99
CA VAL A 138 11.27 -3.30 -11.50
C VAL A 138 11.37 -4.36 -10.40
N LEU A 139 10.24 -4.98 -10.08
CA LEU A 139 10.11 -6.06 -9.11
C LEU A 139 10.03 -7.39 -9.84
N TYR A 140 10.96 -8.30 -9.53
CA TYR A 140 10.94 -9.68 -10.00
C TYR A 140 10.40 -10.57 -8.89
N ILE A 141 9.34 -11.31 -9.18
CA ILE A 141 8.69 -12.20 -8.22
C ILE A 141 8.60 -13.62 -8.75
N THR A 142 8.64 -14.56 -7.81
CA THR A 142 8.31 -15.96 -8.03
C THR A 142 7.31 -16.41 -6.97
N GLY A 143 6.32 -17.21 -7.36
CA GLY A 143 5.32 -17.76 -6.47
C GLY A 143 4.97 -19.20 -6.80
N SER A 144 4.38 -19.89 -5.83
CA SER A 144 3.97 -21.28 -5.98
C SER A 144 2.50 -21.42 -5.63
N LEU A 145 1.72 -21.99 -6.55
CA LEU A 145 0.33 -22.34 -6.31
C LEU A 145 0.25 -23.51 -5.32
N PRO A 146 -0.74 -23.53 -4.42
CA PRO A 146 -0.91 -24.61 -3.44
C PRO A 146 -1.29 -25.96 -4.08
N GLY A 147 -1.74 -25.96 -5.33
CA GLY A 147 -2.04 -27.16 -6.11
C GLY A 147 -2.10 -26.86 -7.60
N ALA A 148 -1.85 -27.88 -8.42
CA ALA A 148 -1.94 -27.78 -9.88
C ALA A 148 -3.40 -27.92 -10.33
N PRO A 149 -3.94 -27.01 -11.15
CA PRO A 149 -5.32 -27.10 -11.66
C PRO A 149 -5.49 -28.11 -12.81
N GLY A 150 -4.48 -28.95 -13.10
CA GLY A 150 -4.51 -29.92 -14.19
C GLY A 150 -3.76 -29.44 -15.44
N ARG A 151 -4.01 -30.08 -16.60
CA ARG A 151 -3.39 -29.74 -17.89
C ARG A 151 -4.26 -28.74 -18.64
N SER A 152 -3.64 -27.93 -19.51
CA SER A 152 -4.33 -26.97 -20.38
C SER A 152 -5.16 -25.94 -19.59
N VAL A 153 -4.44 -25.08 -18.87
CA VAL A 153 -5.03 -23.99 -18.09
C VAL A 153 -4.65 -22.67 -18.71
N TYR A 154 -5.60 -21.76 -18.88
CA TYR A 154 -5.33 -20.38 -19.26
C TYR A 154 -5.74 -19.46 -18.13
N GLY A 155 -5.12 -18.30 -18.01
CA GLY A 155 -5.49 -17.40 -16.95
C GLY A 155 -4.67 -16.14 -16.90
N TYR A 156 -4.83 -15.40 -15.81
CA TYR A 156 -4.17 -14.13 -15.61
C TYR A 156 -3.73 -13.95 -14.16
N ALA A 157 -2.64 -13.21 -14.00
CA ALA A 157 -2.18 -12.72 -12.72
C ALA A 157 -2.68 -11.29 -12.51
N VAL A 158 -3.03 -10.96 -11.27
CA VAL A 158 -3.40 -9.63 -10.81
C VAL A 158 -2.46 -9.25 -9.67
N ALA A 159 -1.86 -8.07 -9.77
CA ALA A 159 -1.08 -7.44 -8.71
C ALA A 159 -1.82 -6.17 -8.30
N PHE A 160 -1.98 -5.96 -7.00
CA PHE A 160 -2.69 -4.79 -6.50
C PHE A 160 -2.06 -4.23 -5.24
N THR A 161 -2.17 -2.92 -5.10
CA THR A 161 -1.89 -2.18 -3.86
C THR A 161 -3.20 -1.55 -3.39
N ARG A 162 -3.14 -0.69 -2.38
CA ARG A 162 -4.32 0.08 -1.94
C ARG A 162 -4.87 1.03 -3.01
N CYS A 163 -4.01 1.45 -3.95
CA CYS A 163 -4.33 2.52 -4.91
C CYS A 163 -4.14 2.10 -6.39
N SER A 164 -3.59 0.92 -6.66
CA SER A 164 -3.30 0.44 -8.02
C SER A 164 -3.72 -1.00 -8.22
N ARG A 165 -4.06 -1.33 -9.47
CA ARG A 165 -4.26 -2.71 -9.94
C ARG A 165 -3.62 -2.89 -11.30
N ALA A 166 -2.85 -3.95 -11.46
CA ALA A 166 -2.29 -4.42 -12.72
C ALA A 166 -2.79 -5.83 -13.00
N GLU A 167 -2.98 -6.18 -14.27
CA GLU A 167 -3.32 -7.55 -14.67
C GLU A 167 -2.58 -7.97 -15.94
N ARG A 168 -2.29 -9.27 -16.05
CA ARG A 168 -1.58 -9.84 -17.21
C ARG A 168 -1.96 -11.28 -17.42
N VAL A 169 -2.19 -11.65 -18.68
CA VAL A 169 -2.36 -13.04 -19.08
C VAL A 169 -1.08 -13.82 -18.80
N LEU A 170 -1.22 -15.00 -18.20
CA LEU A 170 -0.12 -15.91 -17.92
C LEU A 170 0.30 -16.60 -19.21
N ALA A 171 1.56 -16.41 -19.60
CA ALA A 171 2.18 -17.26 -20.61
C ALA A 171 2.43 -18.63 -20.01
N ILE A 172 1.88 -19.67 -20.62
CA ILE A 172 2.09 -21.06 -20.17
C ILE A 172 3.42 -21.51 -20.79
N GLY A 173 4.42 -21.74 -19.95
CA GLY A 173 5.68 -22.35 -20.38
C GLY A 173 5.52 -23.86 -20.34
N ASP A 174 5.66 -24.51 -21.51
CA ASP A 174 5.75 -25.97 -21.64
C ASP A 174 7.03 -26.54 -20.98
#